data_AF-A0AA96JLL8-F1
#
_entry.id   AF-A0AA96JLL8-F1
#
_cell.length_a   1.000
_cell.length_b   1.000
_cell.length_c   1.000
_cell.angle_alpha   90.00
_cell.angle_beta   90.00
_cell.angle_gamma   90.00
#
_symmetry.space_group_name_H-M   'P 1'
#
loop_
_entity.id
_entity.type
_entity.pdbx_description
1 polymer ?
#
loop_
_entity_poly.entity_id
_entity_poly.type
_entity_poly.pdbx_seq_one_letter_code
_entity_poly.pdbx_strand_id
1 'polypeptide(L)'
;MAIFRSSYSLRLMVEEARKLTEHADVRERIDVVLRIMGDGFGGTYGKGRPLVDALEDVAQACLLHEEFALAQRFQRFAGYAGGQLFLDTIANYYDAEARQRSEEFMRRMAAMGADRAVSALEALRAENPDASVADALALFRGMARSTGHLSIGDGEGGIQLPTKYLKHLQEFGHMELILRDLPRPASAETARMISEFLEDADAGMLAQLLELRARRAGLASLRVAVNRPESSEGALHACLKNQEWIFGGAFVTELARRQYTPDTILDIPLLRGDGSLHVVELKRANIEKLVIRPSGQLMLGAPVHRAVSQTQNYLRTLDESRESILARYGVDTRRASATVVIGHPQYVSEGVTPQQVADTLRTYNTHMARIEVITYETLLESAERMLALSSAEQS
;
A
#
# COMPACT_ATOMS: atom_id res chain seq x y z
N MET A 1 7.03 10.97 26.42
CA MET A 1 7.45 12.30 25.96
C MET A 1 7.51 12.29 24.44
N ALA A 2 6.89 13.25 23.76
CA ALA A 2 6.97 13.36 22.30
C ALA A 2 8.41 13.75 21.89
N ILE A 3 9.02 12.99 20.99
CA ILE A 3 10.39 13.24 20.51
C ILE A 3 10.28 14.06 19.22
N PHE A 4 10.49 15.37 19.33
CA PHE A 4 10.53 16.26 18.17
C PHE A 4 11.93 16.31 17.55
N ARG A 5 11.98 16.32 16.21
CA ARG A 5 13.22 16.22 15.43
C ARG A 5 13.35 17.39 14.46
N SER A 6 14.58 17.81 14.22
CA SER A 6 14.96 18.77 13.17
C SER A 6 16.39 18.43 12.75
N SER A 7 16.70 18.51 11.46
CA SER A 7 18.03 18.19 10.93
C SER A 7 18.42 19.10 9.79
N TYR A 8 19.72 19.18 9.52
CA TYR A 8 20.25 19.89 8.36
C TYR A 8 19.73 19.29 7.04
N SER A 9 19.67 17.97 6.94
CA SER A 9 19.11 17.28 5.78
C SER A 9 17.63 17.64 5.55
N LEU A 10 16.82 17.74 6.61
CA LEU A 10 15.44 18.22 6.49
C LEU A 10 15.40 19.65 5.96
N ARG A 11 16.31 20.53 6.41
CA ARG A 11 16.37 21.92 5.94
C ARG A 11 16.65 21.99 4.45
N LEU A 12 17.66 21.26 3.98
CA LEU A 12 17.98 21.20 2.54
C LEU A 12 16.79 20.70 1.71
N MET A 13 16.09 19.67 2.18
CA MET A 13 14.90 19.16 1.50
C MET A 13 13.75 20.17 1.47
N VAL A 14 13.58 21.01 2.50
CA VAL A 14 12.62 22.12 2.52
C VAL A 14 13.05 23.24 1.56
N GLU A 15 14.34 23.58 1.51
CA GLU A 15 14.88 24.57 0.58
C GLU A 15 14.70 24.14 -0.89
N GLU A 16 14.91 22.86 -1.19
CA GLU A 16 14.62 22.31 -2.52
C GLU A 16 13.11 22.32 -2.81
N ALA A 17 12.28 21.94 -1.85
CA ALA A 17 10.82 21.97 -2.00
C ALA A 17 10.29 23.38 -2.28
N ARG A 18 10.90 24.42 -1.69
CA ARG A 18 10.59 25.83 -1.96
C ARG A 18 10.72 26.21 -3.44
N LYS A 19 11.69 25.63 -4.15
CA LYS A 19 11.94 25.93 -5.57
C LYS A 19 10.89 25.33 -6.50
N LEU A 20 10.10 24.37 -6.02
CA LEU A 20 9.14 23.60 -6.83
C LEU A 20 7.76 24.25 -6.95
N THR A 21 7.47 25.28 -6.17
CA THR A 21 6.18 26.00 -6.20
C THR A 21 6.36 27.41 -6.74
N GLU A 22 5.39 27.89 -7.52
CA GLU A 22 5.31 29.28 -7.99
C GLU A 22 4.33 30.14 -7.18
N HIS A 23 3.52 29.52 -6.32
CA HIS A 23 2.50 30.22 -5.53
C HIS A 23 3.12 31.00 -4.38
N ALA A 24 2.86 32.32 -4.37
CA ALA A 24 3.41 33.24 -3.36
C ALA A 24 3.03 32.83 -1.93
N ASP A 25 1.77 32.46 -1.71
CA ASP A 25 1.24 32.04 -0.41
C ASP A 25 1.94 30.78 0.13
N VAL A 26 2.22 29.80 -0.75
CA VAL A 26 2.95 28.58 -0.38
C VAL A 26 4.41 28.91 -0.06
N ARG A 27 5.06 29.75 -0.88
CA ARG A 27 6.45 30.19 -0.65
C ARG A 27 6.61 30.92 0.68
N GLU A 28 5.69 31.82 1.01
CA GLU A 28 5.72 32.56 2.28
C GLU A 28 5.64 31.61 3.49
N ARG A 29 4.79 30.59 3.41
CA ARG A 29 4.67 29.57 4.46
C ARG A 29 5.91 28.68 4.55
N ILE A 30 6.54 28.35 3.43
CA ILE A 30 7.83 27.65 3.42
C ILE A 30 8.93 28.52 4.05
N ASP A 31 8.91 29.84 3.81
CA ASP A 31 9.84 30.79 4.43
C ASP A 31 9.62 30.92 5.96
N VAL A 32 8.39 30.72 6.45
CA VAL A 32 8.12 30.57 7.88
C VAL A 32 8.81 29.31 8.43
N VAL A 33 8.67 28.16 7.75
CA VAL A 33 9.35 26.91 8.15
C VAL A 33 10.87 27.11 8.23
N LEU A 34 11.48 27.69 7.19
CA LEU A 34 12.93 27.92 7.15
C LEU A 34 13.40 28.86 8.27
N ARG A 35 12.62 29.90 8.59
CA ARG A 35 12.90 30.79 9.74
C ARG A 35 12.83 30.04 11.08
N ILE A 36 11.86 29.15 11.26
CA ILE A 36 11.74 28.32 12.47
C ILE A 36 12.97 27.40 12.60
N MET A 37 13.44 26.84 11.48
CA MET A 37 14.65 26.01 11.44
C MET A 37 15.90 26.83 11.81
N GLY A 38 16.01 28.08 11.34
CA GLY A 38 17.06 29.05 11.70
C GLY A 38 18.43 28.76 11.08
N ASP A 39 19.30 29.78 11.00
CA ASP A 39 20.57 29.76 10.22
C ASP A 39 21.80 29.17 10.93
N GLY A 40 21.67 28.74 12.19
CA GLY A 40 22.78 28.28 13.01
C GLY A 40 22.77 26.78 13.30
N PHE A 41 23.92 26.12 13.09
CA PHE A 41 24.24 24.82 13.69
C PHE A 41 24.43 25.00 15.20
N GLY A 42 23.35 24.91 15.99
CA GLY A 42 23.47 24.98 17.44
C GLY A 42 22.14 25.15 18.14
N GLY A 43 21.55 24.03 18.58
CA GLY A 43 20.33 24.02 19.37
C GLY A 43 19.76 22.61 19.44
N THR A 44 20.34 21.81 20.33
CA THR A 44 19.99 20.42 20.63
C THR A 44 18.48 20.25 20.88
N TYR A 45 17.87 19.35 20.10
CA TYR A 45 16.52 18.79 20.28
C TYR A 45 15.32 19.75 20.13
N GLY A 46 14.54 19.52 19.07
CA GLY A 46 13.14 19.91 18.99
C GLY A 46 12.88 21.41 18.86
N LYS A 47 12.69 21.88 17.62
CA LYS A 47 11.84 23.05 17.35
C LYS A 47 10.36 22.80 17.73
N GLY A 48 10.09 21.60 18.26
CA GLY A 48 8.87 21.23 18.95
C GLY A 48 7.69 21.11 18.01
N ARG A 49 6.52 21.22 18.61
CA ARG A 49 5.24 21.34 17.92
C ARG A 49 5.22 22.49 16.89
N PRO A 50 5.85 23.67 17.11
CA PRO A 50 5.87 24.76 16.12
C PRO A 50 6.44 24.40 14.75
N LEU A 51 7.49 23.57 14.67
CA LEU A 51 8.02 23.12 13.37
C LEU A 51 7.07 22.14 12.68
N VAL A 52 6.42 21.26 13.45
CA VAL A 52 5.42 20.32 12.92
C VAL A 52 4.23 21.09 12.38
N ASP A 53 3.67 22.02 13.16
CA ASP A 53 2.53 22.84 12.76
C ASP A 53 2.85 23.65 11.51
N ALA A 54 4.03 24.27 11.42
CA ALA A 54 4.43 25.04 10.24
C ALA A 54 4.59 24.16 8.98
N LEU A 55 5.10 22.93 9.14
CA LEU A 55 5.18 21.97 8.03
C LEU A 55 3.79 21.47 7.59
N GLU A 56 2.89 21.24 8.55
CA GLU A 56 1.48 20.88 8.29
C GLU A 56 0.74 22.03 7.57
N ASP A 57 0.98 23.28 7.98
CA ASP A 57 0.41 24.49 7.38
C ASP A 57 0.86 24.69 5.93
N VAL A 58 2.11 24.37 5.60
CA VAL A 58 2.58 24.37 4.21
C VAL A 58 1.85 23.30 3.42
N ALA A 59 1.75 22.09 3.94
CA ALA A 59 1.05 21.01 3.24
C ALA A 59 -0.42 21.37 2.96
N GLN A 60 -1.10 22.01 3.91
CA GLN A 60 -2.47 22.49 3.73
C GLN A 60 -2.58 23.57 2.64
N ALA A 61 -1.63 24.53 2.60
CA ALA A 61 -1.59 25.54 1.56
C ALA A 61 -1.35 24.94 0.17
N CYS A 62 -0.45 23.97 0.05
CA CYS A 62 -0.23 23.23 -1.19
C CYS A 62 -1.52 22.55 -1.69
N LEU A 63 -2.31 21.95 -0.79
CA LEU A 63 -3.59 21.33 -1.16
C LEU A 63 -4.61 22.34 -1.70
N LEU A 64 -4.67 23.55 -1.14
CA LEU A 64 -5.57 24.61 -1.61
C LEU A 64 -5.22 25.10 -3.03
N HIS A 65 -3.95 24.95 -3.42
CA HIS A 65 -3.45 25.28 -4.75
C HIS A 65 -3.26 24.05 -5.65
N GLU A 66 -3.80 22.89 -5.26
CA GLU A 66 -3.74 21.64 -6.04
C GLU A 66 -2.30 21.11 -6.28
N GLU A 67 -1.32 21.53 -5.47
CA GLU A 67 0.06 21.05 -5.50
C GLU A 67 0.23 19.76 -4.67
N PHE A 68 -0.47 18.70 -5.06
CA PHE A 68 -0.60 17.46 -4.26
C PHE A 68 0.73 16.77 -3.94
N ALA A 69 1.67 16.74 -4.89
CA ALA A 69 3.00 16.16 -4.67
C ALA A 69 3.80 16.92 -3.60
N LEU A 70 3.68 18.25 -3.59
CA LEU A 70 4.33 19.10 -2.60
C LEU A 70 3.65 18.98 -1.23
N ALA A 71 2.33 18.90 -1.20
CA ALA A 71 1.57 18.63 0.02
C ALA A 71 2.02 17.33 0.70
N GLN A 72 2.13 16.23 -0.06
CA GLN A 72 2.59 14.95 0.47
C GLN A 72 4.05 15.02 0.98
N ARG A 73 4.90 15.81 0.30
CA ARG A 73 6.28 16.06 0.72
C ARG A 73 6.34 16.72 2.09
N PHE A 74 5.59 17.79 2.30
CA PHE A 74 5.54 18.50 3.58
C PHE A 74 4.86 17.71 4.70
N GLN A 75 3.87 16.86 4.39
CA GLN A 75 3.31 15.91 5.37
C GLN A 75 4.36 14.91 5.87
N ARG A 76 5.21 14.37 4.98
CA ARG A 76 6.30 13.47 5.39
C ARG A 76 7.37 14.19 6.21
N PHE A 77 7.66 15.46 5.88
CA PHE A 77 8.54 16.29 6.70
C PHE A 77 7.98 16.51 8.11
N ALA A 78 6.69 16.82 8.23
CA ALA A 78 6.00 16.93 9.51
C ALA A 78 6.03 15.62 10.30
N GLY A 79 5.81 14.47 9.63
CA GLY A 79 5.92 13.14 10.25
C GLY A 79 7.32 12.85 10.80
N TYR A 80 8.38 13.24 10.09
CA TYR A 80 9.75 13.15 10.60
C TYR A 80 9.96 14.09 11.80
N ALA A 81 9.57 15.36 11.68
CA ALA A 81 9.72 16.36 12.73
C ALA A 81 8.93 16.00 14.00
N GLY A 82 7.78 15.33 13.85
CA GLY A 82 6.96 14.80 14.94
C GLY A 82 7.44 13.45 15.51
N GLY A 83 8.55 12.91 15.00
CA GLY A 83 9.14 11.65 15.47
C GLY A 83 8.42 10.40 14.99
N GLN A 84 7.46 10.52 14.07
CA GLN A 84 6.69 9.41 13.49
C GLN A 84 7.44 8.74 12.33
N LEU A 85 8.31 9.49 11.64
CA LEU A 85 9.16 8.98 10.56
C LEU A 85 10.65 9.13 10.90
N PHE A 86 11.48 8.31 10.26
CA PHE A 86 12.94 8.38 10.34
C PHE A 86 13.50 9.27 9.23
N LEU A 87 14.69 9.82 9.46
CA LEU A 87 15.35 10.71 8.50
C LEU A 87 15.65 9.98 7.20
N ASP A 88 16.09 8.74 7.30
CA ASP A 88 16.48 7.92 6.15
C ASP A 88 15.27 7.59 5.27
N THR A 89 14.08 7.44 5.87
CA THR A 89 12.82 7.30 5.12
C THR A 89 12.58 8.51 4.22
N ILE A 90 12.65 9.73 4.77
CA ILE A 90 12.39 10.93 3.98
C ILE A 90 13.53 11.22 2.99
N ALA A 91 14.78 10.92 3.35
CA ALA A 91 15.92 11.06 2.46
C ALA A 91 15.79 10.12 1.25
N ASN A 92 15.39 8.87 1.43
CA ASN A 92 15.18 7.93 0.32
C ASN A 92 14.11 8.37 -0.69
N TYR A 93 13.12 9.17 -0.25
CA TYR A 93 12.09 9.71 -1.16
C TYR A 93 12.56 10.94 -1.93
N TYR A 94 13.45 11.75 -1.34
CA TYR A 94 13.61 13.14 -1.75
C TYR A 94 15.06 13.60 -1.95
N ASP A 95 16.02 12.76 -1.61
CA ASP A 95 17.45 12.93 -1.86
C ASP A 95 17.90 11.75 -2.74
N ALA A 96 18.18 12.05 -4.01
CA ALA A 96 18.56 11.08 -5.01
C ALA A 96 19.89 10.37 -4.66
N GLU A 97 20.84 11.08 -4.05
CA GLU A 97 22.09 10.47 -3.63
C GLU A 97 21.90 9.57 -2.41
N ALA A 98 21.05 9.97 -1.45
CA ALA A 98 20.72 9.11 -0.31
C ALA A 98 20.02 7.83 -0.77
N ARG A 99 19.07 7.96 -1.71
CA ARG A 99 18.42 6.81 -2.35
C ARG A 99 19.44 5.92 -3.06
N GLN A 100 20.34 6.47 -3.87
CA GLN A 100 21.36 5.69 -4.58
C GLN A 100 22.31 4.98 -3.61
N ARG A 101 22.76 5.65 -2.53
CA ARG A 101 23.59 5.04 -1.48
C ARG A 101 22.86 3.90 -0.76
N SER A 102 21.57 4.07 -0.47
CA SER A 102 20.72 3.05 0.13
C SER A 102 20.55 1.85 -0.82
N GLU A 103 20.26 2.10 -2.09
CA GLU A 103 20.13 1.06 -3.12
C GLU A 103 21.45 0.30 -3.34
N GLU A 104 22.59 0.98 -3.42
CA GLU A 104 23.92 0.37 -3.54
C GLU A 104 24.26 -0.49 -2.32
N PHE A 105 23.99 0.01 -1.12
CA PHE A 105 24.16 -0.75 0.11
C PHE A 105 23.28 -1.99 0.15
N MET A 106 22.01 -1.87 -0.25
CA MET A 106 21.07 -3.00 -0.34
C MET A 106 21.52 -4.03 -1.37
N ARG A 107 21.99 -3.61 -2.55
CA ARG A 107 22.56 -4.49 -3.57
C ARG A 107 23.76 -5.26 -3.02
N ARG A 108 24.68 -4.57 -2.32
CA ARG A 108 25.84 -5.22 -1.68
C ARG A 108 25.45 -6.22 -0.60
N MET A 109 24.47 -5.90 0.23
CA MET A 109 24.00 -6.81 1.28
C MET A 109 23.28 -8.03 0.70
N ALA A 110 22.45 -7.84 -0.34
CA ALA A 110 21.79 -8.94 -1.03
C ALA A 110 22.80 -9.84 -1.75
N ALA A 111 23.78 -9.26 -2.45
CA ALA A 111 24.86 -10.00 -3.10
C ALA A 111 25.68 -10.80 -2.08
N MET A 112 26.07 -10.18 -0.96
CA MET A 112 26.79 -10.87 0.11
C MET A 112 25.96 -12.02 0.72
N GLY A 113 24.66 -11.83 0.91
CA GLY A 113 23.76 -12.88 1.39
C GLY A 113 23.63 -14.03 0.40
N ALA A 114 23.53 -13.73 -0.90
CA ALA A 114 23.48 -14.71 -1.97
C ALA A 114 24.79 -15.50 -2.09
N ASP A 115 25.93 -14.82 -2.10
CA ASP A 115 27.25 -15.45 -2.13
C ASP A 115 27.44 -16.39 -0.94
N ARG A 116 27.03 -15.98 0.26
CA ARG A 116 27.09 -16.82 1.46
C ARG A 116 26.15 -18.02 1.39
N ALA A 117 24.96 -17.84 0.81
CA ALA A 117 24.04 -18.95 0.57
C ALA A 117 24.63 -19.96 -0.42
N VAL A 118 25.26 -19.48 -1.49
CA VAL A 118 25.96 -20.33 -2.47
C VAL A 118 27.11 -21.08 -1.82
N SER A 119 28.00 -20.39 -1.09
CA SER A 119 29.12 -21.05 -0.39
C SER A 119 28.65 -22.08 0.63
N ALA A 120 27.53 -21.82 1.33
CA ALA A 120 26.95 -22.77 2.27
C ALA A 120 26.40 -24.03 1.57
N LEU A 121 25.80 -23.87 0.38
CA LEU A 121 25.34 -24.99 -0.44
C LEU A 121 26.50 -25.77 -1.05
N GLU A 122 27.57 -25.09 -1.47
CA GLU A 122 28.79 -25.73 -1.95
C GLU A 122 29.46 -26.56 -0.85
N ALA A 123 29.56 -26.02 0.37
CA ALA A 123 30.07 -26.74 1.53
C ALA A 123 29.20 -27.96 1.87
N LEU A 124 27.86 -27.79 1.91
CA LEU A 124 26.92 -28.88 2.14
C LEU A 124 27.09 -30.01 1.12
N ARG A 125 27.26 -29.66 -0.15
CA ARG A 125 27.47 -30.64 -1.24
C ARG A 125 28.85 -31.29 -1.20
N ALA A 126 29.89 -30.58 -0.76
CA ALA A 126 31.23 -31.13 -0.60
C ALA A 126 31.29 -32.13 0.57
N GLU A 127 30.62 -31.83 1.67
CA GLU A 127 30.55 -32.70 2.86
C GLU A 127 29.57 -33.87 2.68
N ASN A 128 28.49 -33.64 1.94
CA ASN A 128 27.49 -34.65 1.62
C ASN A 128 27.10 -34.57 0.13
N PRO A 129 27.77 -35.33 -0.74
CA PRO A 129 27.52 -35.33 -2.18
C PRO A 129 26.09 -35.70 -2.57
N ASP A 130 25.38 -36.44 -1.71
CA ASP A 130 23.99 -36.88 -1.92
C ASP A 130 22.97 -35.95 -1.22
N ALA A 131 23.40 -34.76 -0.75
CA ALA A 131 22.53 -33.80 -0.09
C ALA A 131 21.32 -33.42 -0.96
N SER A 132 20.13 -33.55 -0.37
CA SER A 132 18.86 -33.26 -1.02
C SER A 132 18.45 -31.79 -0.90
N VAL A 133 17.44 -31.38 -1.68
CA VAL A 133 16.80 -30.06 -1.53
C VAL A 133 16.22 -29.87 -0.12
N ALA A 134 15.78 -30.94 0.54
CA ALA A 134 15.29 -30.88 1.91
C ALA A 134 16.41 -30.53 2.90
N ASP A 135 17.63 -31.01 2.67
CA ASP A 135 18.81 -30.72 3.49
C ASP A 135 19.25 -29.26 3.33
N ALA A 136 19.23 -28.75 2.10
CA ALA A 136 19.45 -27.34 1.82
C ALA A 136 18.41 -26.43 2.52
N LEU A 137 17.12 -26.80 2.46
CA LEU A 137 16.05 -26.07 3.16
C LEU A 137 16.19 -26.14 4.68
N ALA A 138 16.62 -27.29 5.22
CA ALA A 138 16.88 -27.46 6.64
C ALA A 138 18.06 -26.59 7.10
N LEU A 139 19.13 -26.52 6.31
CA LEU A 139 20.29 -25.65 6.54
C LEU A 139 19.87 -24.17 6.57
N PHE A 140 19.16 -23.67 5.56
CA PHE A 140 18.69 -22.29 5.54
C PHE A 140 17.72 -21.96 6.68
N ARG A 141 16.81 -22.87 7.03
CA ARG A 141 15.94 -22.72 8.21
C ARG A 141 16.73 -22.75 9.52
N GLY A 142 17.84 -23.49 9.58
CA GLY A 142 18.78 -23.47 10.70
C GLY A 142 19.44 -22.10 10.83
N MET A 143 20.00 -21.57 9.73
CA MET A 143 20.58 -20.23 9.67
C MET A 143 19.58 -19.13 10.04
N ALA A 144 18.35 -19.19 9.51
CA ALA A 144 17.30 -18.21 9.81
C ALA A 144 16.77 -18.31 11.25
N ARG A 145 16.97 -19.44 11.95
CA ARG A 145 16.64 -19.57 13.37
C ARG A 145 17.81 -19.15 14.26
N SER A 146 19.05 -19.37 13.83
CA SER A 146 20.24 -18.93 14.55
C SER A 146 20.39 -17.41 14.58
N THR A 147 19.79 -16.67 13.63
CA THR A 147 19.70 -15.20 13.72
C THR A 147 18.95 -14.72 14.97
N GLY A 148 18.04 -15.52 15.53
CA GLY A 148 17.35 -15.21 16.80
C GLY A 148 18.23 -15.40 18.05
N HIS A 149 19.41 -16.03 17.90
CA HIS A 149 20.40 -16.24 18.95
C HIS A 149 21.59 -15.26 18.84
N LEU A 150 21.50 -14.27 17.94
CA LEU A 150 22.48 -13.19 17.87
C LEU A 150 22.35 -12.31 19.13
N SER A 151 23.28 -12.45 20.06
CA SER A 151 23.41 -11.61 21.25
C SER A 151 24.64 -10.71 21.19
N ILE A 152 24.60 -9.58 21.91
CA ILE A 152 25.74 -8.68 22.06
C ILE A 152 26.67 -9.23 23.15
N GLY A 153 27.90 -9.57 22.80
CA GLY A 153 28.96 -9.98 23.74
C GLY A 153 30.17 -10.60 23.05
N ASP A 154 31.26 -10.78 23.80
CA ASP A 154 32.54 -11.37 23.34
C ASP A 154 32.48 -12.90 23.23
N GLY A 155 31.35 -13.45 22.78
CA GLY A 155 31.17 -14.90 22.66
C GLY A 155 32.01 -15.48 21.53
N GLU A 156 32.78 -16.53 21.82
CA GLU A 156 33.43 -17.34 20.78
C GLU A 156 32.35 -18.05 19.95
N GLY A 157 32.11 -17.54 18.73
CA GLY A 157 31.20 -18.15 17.75
C GLY A 157 30.13 -17.23 17.14
N GLY A 158 30.04 -15.95 17.52
CA GLY A 158 29.10 -14.99 16.94
C GLY A 158 29.75 -13.99 15.96
N ILE A 159 29.00 -13.54 14.94
CA ILE A 159 29.43 -12.43 14.06
C ILE A 159 29.24 -11.11 14.80
N GLN A 160 30.33 -10.39 15.09
CA GLN A 160 30.26 -9.05 15.66
C GLN A 160 29.70 -8.06 14.63
N LEU A 161 28.51 -7.50 14.90
CA LEU A 161 27.97 -6.37 14.15
C LEU A 161 28.17 -5.07 14.94
N PRO A 162 28.88 -4.08 14.39
CA PRO A 162 28.98 -2.75 14.98
C PRO A 162 27.60 -2.13 15.25
N THR A 163 27.46 -1.42 16.37
CA THR A 163 26.19 -0.82 16.87
C THR A 163 25.48 0.07 15.82
N LYS A 164 26.22 0.64 14.87
CA LYS A 164 25.69 1.40 13.73
C LYS A 164 24.79 0.57 12.80
N TYR A 165 24.98 -0.74 12.67
CA TYR A 165 24.19 -1.62 11.81
C TYR A 165 22.86 -2.05 12.44
N LEU A 166 22.73 -1.95 13.77
CA LEU A 166 21.52 -2.31 14.51
C LEU A 166 20.37 -1.30 14.32
N LYS A 167 20.72 -0.02 14.19
CA LYS A 167 19.75 1.05 13.86
C LYS A 167 19.13 0.81 12.47
N HIS A 168 19.97 0.40 11.52
CA HIS A 168 19.56 0.00 10.18
C HIS A 168 18.74 -1.31 10.18
N LEU A 169 19.03 -2.26 11.08
CA LEU A 169 18.23 -3.50 11.23
C LEU A 169 16.77 -3.23 11.67
N GLN A 170 16.52 -2.18 12.47
CA GLN A 170 15.16 -1.71 12.79
C GLN A 170 14.48 -0.96 11.63
N GLU A 171 15.25 -0.33 10.73
CA GLU A 171 14.74 0.36 9.53
C GLU A 171 14.15 -0.62 8.50
N PHE A 172 14.60 -1.88 8.45
CA PHE A 172 13.99 -2.93 7.61
C PHE A 172 12.55 -3.31 8.03
N GLY A 173 12.13 -2.96 9.26
CA GLY A 173 10.73 -3.13 9.68
C GLY A 173 9.77 -2.19 8.96
N HIS A 174 10.27 -1.10 8.36
CA HIS A 174 9.47 -0.10 7.65
C HIS A 174 9.87 0.12 6.19
N MET A 175 11.10 -0.19 5.79
CA MET A 175 11.44 -0.35 4.38
C MET A 175 10.96 -1.72 3.92
N GLU A 176 9.74 -1.77 3.37
CA GLU A 176 9.41 -2.82 2.42
C GLU A 176 10.40 -2.68 1.26
N LEU A 177 11.49 -3.46 1.29
CA LEU A 177 12.06 -3.89 0.03
C LEU A 177 10.93 -4.62 -0.67
N ILE A 178 10.42 -4.03 -1.75
CA ILE A 178 9.60 -4.73 -2.74
C ILE A 178 10.55 -5.70 -3.47
N LEU A 179 11.04 -6.71 -2.76
CA LEU A 179 11.60 -7.94 -3.29
C LEU A 179 10.57 -9.08 -3.18
N ARG A 180 9.29 -8.74 -2.95
CA ARG A 180 8.27 -9.75 -2.70
C ARG A 180 7.95 -10.61 -3.92
N ASP A 181 8.33 -10.19 -5.13
CA ASP A 181 7.97 -10.91 -6.35
C ASP A 181 9.08 -10.95 -7.42
N LEU A 182 10.36 -11.04 -7.01
CA LEU A 182 11.33 -11.55 -7.98
C LEU A 182 10.93 -12.99 -8.34
N PRO A 183 10.79 -13.33 -9.64
CA PRO A 183 10.45 -14.68 -10.04
C PRO A 183 11.44 -15.66 -9.42
N ARG A 184 10.96 -16.72 -8.76
CA ARG A 184 11.80 -17.92 -8.60
C ARG A 184 12.11 -18.40 -10.03
N PRO A 185 13.37 -18.37 -10.47
CA PRO A 185 13.69 -18.85 -11.81
C PRO A 185 13.32 -20.34 -11.87
N ALA A 186 12.50 -20.71 -12.86
CA ALA A 186 12.02 -22.08 -13.03
C ALA A 186 13.17 -23.05 -13.38
N SER A 187 14.33 -22.53 -13.80
CA SER A 187 15.55 -23.26 -14.08
C SER A 187 16.78 -22.35 -13.90
N ALA A 188 17.97 -22.95 -13.75
CA ALA A 188 19.24 -22.21 -13.70
C ALA A 188 19.51 -21.40 -14.97
N GLU A 189 18.95 -21.83 -16.11
CA GLU A 189 19.03 -21.13 -17.39
C GLU A 189 18.17 -19.86 -17.40
N THR A 190 16.97 -19.93 -16.81
CA THR A 190 16.11 -18.75 -16.62
C THR A 190 16.76 -17.72 -15.68
N ALA A 191 17.52 -18.17 -14.68
CA ALA A 191 18.24 -17.29 -13.77
C ALA A 191 19.36 -16.50 -14.49
N ARG A 192 20.08 -17.15 -15.42
CA ARG A 192 21.11 -16.50 -16.24
C ARG A 192 20.51 -15.50 -17.21
N MET A 193 19.42 -15.86 -17.90
CA MET A 193 18.72 -14.93 -18.80
C MET A 193 18.17 -13.70 -18.06
N ILE A 194 17.64 -13.88 -16.84
CA ILE A 194 17.21 -12.76 -15.99
C ILE A 194 18.43 -11.89 -15.61
N SER A 195 19.57 -12.49 -15.28
CA SER A 195 20.81 -11.75 -14.96
C SER A 195 21.32 -10.93 -16.14
N GLU A 196 21.38 -11.52 -17.34
CA GLU A 196 21.79 -10.83 -18.58
C GLU A 196 20.80 -9.71 -18.95
N PHE A 197 19.49 -9.93 -18.75
CA PHE A 197 18.46 -8.90 -18.97
C PHE A 197 18.55 -7.75 -17.95
N LEU A 198 18.94 -8.04 -16.71
CA LEU A 198 19.10 -7.04 -15.63
C LEU A 198 20.34 -6.15 -15.81
N GLU A 199 21.31 -6.55 -16.63
CA GLU A 199 22.48 -5.73 -16.97
C GLU A 199 22.13 -4.57 -17.92
N ASP A 200 21.07 -4.72 -18.74
CA ASP A 200 20.67 -3.76 -19.77
C ASP A 200 19.30 -3.07 -19.52
N ALA A 201 18.55 -3.47 -18.49
CA ALA A 201 17.18 -2.97 -18.28
C ALA A 201 17.09 -1.65 -17.49
N ASP A 202 16.26 -0.72 -17.98
CA ASP A 202 15.82 0.48 -17.25
C ASP A 202 15.03 0.06 -15.99
N ALA A 203 15.46 0.55 -14.83
CA ALA A 203 14.82 0.30 -13.53
C ALA A 203 13.32 0.66 -13.53
N GLY A 204 12.90 1.63 -14.35
CA GLY A 204 11.49 1.98 -14.54
C GLY A 204 10.67 0.87 -15.21
N MET A 205 11.23 0.21 -16.22
CA MET A 205 10.57 -0.91 -16.92
C MET A 205 10.45 -2.14 -16.02
N LEU A 206 11.49 -2.43 -15.22
CA LEU A 206 11.46 -3.52 -14.23
C LEU A 206 10.40 -3.29 -13.16
N ALA A 207 10.28 -2.06 -12.64
CA ALA A 207 9.26 -1.72 -11.66
C ALA A 207 7.84 -1.92 -12.21
N GLN A 208 7.59 -1.51 -13.47
CA GLN A 208 6.30 -1.71 -14.13
C GLN A 208 5.97 -3.19 -14.35
N LEU A 209 6.95 -4.01 -14.74
CA LEU A 209 6.76 -5.45 -14.91
C LEU A 209 6.47 -6.16 -13.58
N LEU A 210 7.18 -5.78 -12.51
CA LEU A 210 6.94 -6.30 -11.16
C LEU A 210 5.56 -5.90 -10.65
N GLU A 211 5.16 -4.66 -10.85
CA GLU A 211 3.83 -4.17 -10.49
C GLU A 211 2.73 -4.94 -11.25
N LEU A 212 2.87 -5.08 -12.58
CA LEU A 212 1.93 -5.84 -13.40
C LEU A 212 1.80 -7.29 -12.91
N ARG A 213 2.92 -7.92 -12.56
CA ARG A 213 2.94 -9.29 -12.02
C ARG A 213 2.24 -9.38 -10.66
N ALA A 214 2.51 -8.44 -9.75
CA ALA A 214 1.88 -8.37 -8.44
C ALA A 214 0.35 -8.20 -8.58
N ARG A 215 -0.10 -7.32 -9.47
CA ARG A 215 -1.53 -7.13 -9.78
C ARG A 215 -2.18 -8.42 -10.29
N ARG A 216 -1.53 -9.13 -11.22
CA ARG A 216 -2.00 -10.44 -11.72
C ARG A 216 -2.09 -11.49 -10.61
N ALA A 217 -1.10 -11.55 -9.71
CA ALA A 217 -1.09 -12.49 -8.59
C ALA A 217 -2.19 -12.19 -7.56
N GLY A 218 -2.40 -10.92 -7.24
CA GLY A 218 -3.48 -10.45 -6.36
C GLY A 218 -4.85 -10.82 -6.93
N LEU A 219 -5.08 -10.55 -8.22
CA LEU A 219 -6.31 -10.91 -8.91
C LEU A 219 -6.57 -12.42 -8.93
N ALA A 220 -5.53 -13.24 -9.16
CA ALA A 220 -5.65 -14.69 -9.11
C ALA A 220 -6.02 -15.19 -7.71
N SER A 221 -5.43 -14.60 -6.66
CA SER A 221 -5.74 -14.93 -5.28
C SER A 221 -7.16 -14.54 -4.89
N LEU A 222 -7.63 -13.37 -5.32
CA LEU A 222 -9.02 -12.97 -5.13
C LEU A 222 -9.99 -13.94 -5.80
N ARG A 223 -9.71 -14.35 -7.05
CA ARG A 223 -10.55 -15.32 -7.77
C ARG A 223 -10.63 -16.68 -7.06
N VAL A 224 -9.50 -17.16 -6.53
CA VAL A 224 -9.49 -18.38 -5.70
C VAL A 224 -10.35 -18.21 -4.45
N ALA A 225 -10.27 -17.08 -3.76
CA ALA A 225 -11.09 -16.81 -2.58
C ALA A 225 -12.58 -16.70 -2.94
N VAL A 226 -12.93 -15.98 -4.01
CA VAL A 226 -14.31 -15.82 -4.50
C VAL A 226 -14.94 -17.16 -4.87
N ASN A 227 -14.16 -18.09 -5.44
CA ASN A 227 -14.63 -19.41 -5.86
C ASN A 227 -14.79 -20.42 -4.71
N ARG A 228 -14.36 -20.07 -3.50
CA ARG A 228 -14.55 -20.89 -2.29
C ARG A 228 -15.86 -20.50 -1.59
N PRO A 229 -16.89 -21.38 -1.55
CA PRO A 229 -18.18 -21.07 -0.93
C PRO A 229 -18.09 -20.66 0.55
N GLU A 230 -17.05 -21.13 1.25
CA GLU A 230 -16.78 -20.90 2.67
C GLU A 230 -15.99 -19.62 2.95
N SER A 231 -15.53 -18.91 1.92
CA SER A 231 -14.76 -17.68 2.09
C SER A 231 -15.54 -16.63 2.88
N SER A 232 -14.91 -16.17 3.96
CA SER A 232 -15.42 -15.09 4.79
C SER A 232 -15.15 -13.73 4.16
N GLU A 233 -15.87 -12.71 4.63
CA GLU A 233 -15.61 -11.30 4.28
C GLU A 233 -14.16 -10.90 4.63
N GLY A 234 -13.63 -11.38 5.76
CA GLY A 234 -12.25 -11.16 6.15
C GLY A 234 -11.22 -11.79 5.19
N ALA A 235 -11.52 -12.97 4.63
CA ALA A 235 -10.66 -13.59 3.63
C ALA A 235 -10.66 -12.80 2.31
N LEU A 236 -11.83 -12.33 1.88
CA LEU A 236 -11.97 -11.50 0.67
C LEU A 236 -11.29 -10.13 0.86
N HIS A 237 -11.45 -9.51 2.03
CA HIS A 237 -10.77 -8.29 2.42
C HIS A 237 -9.25 -8.46 2.40
N ALA A 238 -8.72 -9.57 2.92
CA ALA A 238 -7.28 -9.84 2.90
C ALA A 238 -6.71 -9.95 1.48
N CYS A 239 -7.48 -10.46 0.51
CA CYS A 239 -7.09 -10.49 -0.90
C CYS A 239 -7.14 -9.12 -1.57
N LEU A 240 -8.03 -8.23 -1.12
CA LEU A 240 -8.24 -6.89 -1.71
C LEU A 240 -7.37 -5.79 -1.09
N LYS A 241 -6.76 -6.05 0.07
CA LYS A 241 -5.88 -5.10 0.74
C LYS A 241 -4.69 -4.71 -0.15
N ASN A 242 -4.44 -3.41 -0.27
CA ASN A 242 -3.40 -2.83 -1.15
C ASN A 242 -3.57 -3.21 -2.63
N GLN A 243 -4.81 -3.43 -3.07
CA GLN A 243 -5.15 -3.71 -4.47
C GLN A 243 -6.14 -2.64 -5.01
N GLU A 244 -5.97 -1.37 -4.63
CA GLU A 244 -6.90 -0.28 -4.97
C GLU A 244 -7.17 -0.14 -6.48
N TRP A 245 -6.17 -0.48 -7.31
CA TRP A 245 -6.28 -0.53 -8.77
C TRP A 245 -7.43 -1.42 -9.27
N ILE A 246 -7.83 -2.43 -8.50
CA ILE A 246 -8.88 -3.39 -8.86
C ILE A 246 -10.25 -2.72 -8.98
N PHE A 247 -10.43 -1.58 -8.29
CA PHE A 247 -11.66 -0.80 -8.31
C PHE A 247 -11.69 0.25 -9.43
N GLY A 248 -10.60 0.43 -10.18
CA GLY A 248 -10.51 1.39 -11.28
C GLY A 248 -9.44 2.46 -11.09
N GLY A 249 -9.16 3.21 -12.16
CA GLY A 249 -8.17 4.30 -12.15
C GLY A 249 -8.62 5.60 -11.46
N ALA A 250 -9.83 5.64 -10.88
CA ALA A 250 -10.37 6.82 -10.20
C ALA A 250 -9.83 7.02 -8.77
N PHE A 251 -9.11 6.01 -8.24
CA PHE A 251 -8.62 5.98 -6.87
C PHE A 251 -7.10 6.15 -6.84
N VAL A 252 -6.63 7.01 -5.94
CA VAL A 252 -5.21 7.35 -5.78
C VAL A 252 -4.52 6.38 -4.84
N THR A 253 -5.19 6.00 -3.75
CA THR A 253 -4.62 5.11 -2.72
C THR A 253 -5.71 4.57 -1.81
N GLU A 254 -5.47 3.39 -1.23
CA GLU A 254 -6.13 2.96 0.01
C GLU A 254 -5.59 3.78 1.21
N LEU A 255 -6.48 4.18 2.12
CA LEU A 255 -6.11 4.90 3.34
C LEU A 255 -5.83 3.88 4.46
N ALA A 256 -4.68 4.00 5.11
CA ALA A 256 -4.30 3.10 6.22
C ALA A 256 -5.27 3.17 7.42
N ARG A 257 -6.00 4.29 7.58
CA ARG A 257 -6.99 4.49 8.63
C ARG A 257 -8.36 4.01 8.16
N ARG A 258 -8.95 3.11 8.92
CA ARG A 258 -10.30 2.55 8.67
C ARG A 258 -11.39 3.12 9.57
N GLN A 259 -11.03 3.80 10.65
CA GLN A 259 -11.96 4.35 11.63
C GLN A 259 -11.87 5.88 11.65
N TYR A 260 -12.96 6.53 11.21
CA TYR A 260 -13.10 7.99 11.16
C TYR A 260 -14.07 8.52 12.22
N THR A 261 -14.95 7.65 12.72
CA THR A 261 -15.87 7.93 13.83
C THR A 261 -15.79 6.80 14.85
N PRO A 262 -16.17 7.02 16.12
CA PRO A 262 -16.03 6.01 17.17
C PRO A 262 -16.71 4.68 16.86
N ASP A 263 -17.88 4.72 16.22
CA ASP A 263 -18.75 3.55 16.05
C ASP A 263 -18.69 2.94 14.65
N THR A 264 -17.77 3.38 13.78
CA THR A 264 -17.72 2.93 12.38
C THR A 264 -16.32 2.59 11.94
N ILE A 265 -16.11 1.31 11.60
CA ILE A 265 -14.92 0.79 10.96
C ILE A 265 -15.29 0.49 9.51
N LEU A 266 -14.66 1.18 8.58
CA LEU A 266 -14.83 0.98 7.15
C LEU A 266 -14.06 -0.26 6.71
N ASP A 267 -14.57 -0.99 5.72
CA ASP A 267 -13.85 -2.11 5.12
C ASP A 267 -12.62 -1.63 4.38
N ILE A 268 -12.78 -1.01 3.20
CA ILE A 268 -11.67 -0.45 2.44
C ILE A 268 -11.96 1.03 2.12
N PRO A 269 -11.29 1.98 2.80
CA PRO A 269 -11.39 3.39 2.50
C PRO A 269 -10.40 3.77 1.39
N LEU A 270 -10.93 4.20 0.24
CA LEU A 270 -10.17 4.69 -0.91
C LEU A 270 -10.23 6.21 -0.99
N LEU A 271 -9.13 6.84 -1.43
CA LEU A 271 -9.09 8.25 -1.73
C LEU A 271 -9.23 8.47 -3.24
N ARG A 272 -10.14 9.34 -3.66
CA ARG A 272 -10.29 9.75 -5.07
C ARG A 272 -9.30 10.85 -5.44
N GLY A 273 -9.10 11.06 -6.75
CA GLY A 273 -8.23 12.12 -7.27
C GLY A 273 -8.64 13.54 -6.84
N ASP A 274 -9.91 13.76 -6.52
CA ASP A 274 -10.44 15.03 -6.01
C ASP A 274 -10.36 15.15 -4.47
N GLY A 275 -9.69 14.21 -3.79
CA GLY A 275 -9.53 14.18 -2.33
C GLY A 275 -10.76 13.68 -1.57
N SER A 276 -11.83 13.28 -2.25
CA SER A 276 -13.02 12.73 -1.60
C SER A 276 -12.85 11.26 -1.18
N LEU A 277 -13.47 10.90 -0.06
CA LEU A 277 -13.48 9.53 0.43
C LEU A 277 -14.40 8.63 -0.41
N HIS A 278 -13.97 7.42 -0.73
CA HIS A 278 -14.81 6.38 -1.29
C HIS A 278 -14.70 5.12 -0.42
N VAL A 279 -15.84 4.56 -0.02
CA VAL A 279 -15.89 3.40 0.87
C VAL A 279 -16.24 2.17 0.06
N VAL A 280 -15.39 1.16 0.07
CA VAL A 280 -15.79 -0.16 -0.41
C VAL A 280 -16.26 -0.98 0.78
N GLU A 281 -17.52 -1.39 0.75
CA GLU A 281 -18.15 -2.30 1.71
C GLU A 281 -18.13 -3.72 1.13
N LEU A 282 -17.59 -4.68 1.89
CA LEU A 282 -17.45 -6.06 1.42
C LEU A 282 -18.51 -6.95 2.06
N LYS A 283 -19.11 -7.80 1.24
CA LYS A 283 -19.97 -8.90 1.68
C LYS A 283 -19.49 -10.20 1.10
N ARG A 284 -20.02 -11.33 1.59
CA ARG A 284 -19.62 -12.66 1.08
C ARG A 284 -19.88 -12.78 -0.43
N ALA A 285 -19.03 -13.55 -1.11
CA ALA A 285 -19.25 -13.95 -2.50
C ALA A 285 -20.38 -14.98 -2.62
N ASN A 286 -20.47 -15.92 -1.68
CA ASN A 286 -21.52 -16.95 -1.67
C ASN A 286 -22.83 -16.41 -1.06
N ILE A 287 -23.76 -16.02 -1.93
CA ILE A 287 -25.11 -15.56 -1.55
C ILE A 287 -26.13 -16.16 -2.51
N GLU A 288 -26.76 -17.26 -2.08
CA GLU A 288 -27.76 -17.99 -2.86
C GLU A 288 -28.95 -17.12 -3.29
N LYS A 289 -29.38 -16.23 -2.39
CA LYS A 289 -30.51 -15.32 -2.59
C LYS A 289 -30.04 -13.90 -2.90
N LEU A 290 -29.02 -13.76 -3.76
CA LEU A 290 -28.57 -12.45 -4.23
C LEU A 290 -29.66 -11.77 -5.07
N VAL A 291 -30.30 -12.57 -5.92
CA VAL A 291 -31.49 -12.24 -6.70
C VAL A 291 -32.55 -13.28 -6.38
N ILE A 292 -33.80 -12.84 -6.29
CA ILE A 292 -34.96 -13.69 -5.96
C ILE A 292 -36.10 -13.41 -6.95
N ARG A 293 -37.03 -14.36 -7.08
CA ARG A 293 -38.23 -14.22 -7.93
C ARG A 293 -39.55 -14.50 -7.17
N PRO A 294 -40.00 -13.62 -6.25
CA PRO A 294 -41.19 -13.89 -5.42
C PRO A 294 -42.52 -13.89 -6.18
N SER A 295 -42.65 -13.08 -7.24
CA SER A 295 -43.91 -12.84 -7.97
C SER A 295 -43.71 -12.87 -9.50
N GLY A 296 -42.76 -13.68 -9.98
CA GLY A 296 -42.44 -13.82 -11.41
C GLY A 296 -41.44 -12.80 -11.95
N GLN A 297 -41.27 -11.65 -11.30
CA GLN A 297 -40.24 -10.65 -11.62
C GLN A 297 -38.99 -10.84 -10.75
N LEU A 298 -37.83 -10.57 -11.33
CA LEU A 298 -36.55 -10.60 -10.62
C LEU A 298 -36.37 -9.34 -9.77
N MET A 299 -35.90 -9.52 -8.55
CA MET A 299 -35.51 -8.43 -7.65
C MET A 299 -34.31 -8.86 -6.81
N LEU A 300 -33.61 -7.89 -6.23
CA LEU A 300 -32.52 -8.19 -5.29
C LEU A 300 -33.06 -8.78 -3.99
N GLY A 301 -32.30 -9.71 -3.41
CA GLY A 301 -32.64 -10.30 -2.14
C GLY A 301 -32.29 -9.40 -0.95
N ALA A 302 -32.83 -9.76 0.21
CA ALA A 302 -32.59 -9.06 1.48
C ALA A 302 -31.10 -8.81 1.84
N PRO A 303 -30.12 -9.69 1.51
CA PRO A 303 -28.71 -9.41 1.77
C PRO A 303 -28.22 -8.10 1.12
N VAL A 304 -28.66 -7.81 -0.10
CA VAL A 304 -28.23 -6.60 -0.82
C VAL A 304 -28.82 -5.35 -0.18
N HIS A 305 -30.12 -5.35 0.10
CA HIS A 305 -30.77 -4.24 0.78
C HIS A 305 -30.14 -3.93 2.14
N ARG A 306 -29.80 -4.97 2.92
CA ARG A 306 -29.11 -4.79 4.22
C ARG A 306 -27.72 -4.18 4.06
N ALA A 307 -26.95 -4.65 3.08
CA ALA A 307 -25.63 -4.10 2.80
C ALA A 307 -25.72 -2.63 2.41
N VAL A 308 -26.65 -2.27 1.52
CA VAL A 308 -26.88 -0.88 1.11
C VAL A 308 -27.32 -0.01 2.29
N SER A 309 -28.27 -0.46 3.11
CA SER A 309 -28.68 0.29 4.31
C SER A 309 -27.56 0.46 5.33
N GLN A 310 -26.70 -0.54 5.49
CA GLN A 310 -25.50 -0.43 6.32
C GLN A 310 -24.55 0.65 5.77
N THR A 311 -24.28 0.64 4.46
CA THR A 311 -23.46 1.64 3.79
C THR A 311 -24.06 3.05 3.86
N GLN A 312 -25.38 3.18 3.73
CA GLN A 312 -26.09 4.46 3.91
C GLN A 312 -25.86 5.03 5.32
N ASN A 313 -25.90 4.19 6.35
CA ASN A 313 -25.62 4.62 7.72
C ASN A 313 -24.18 5.11 7.88
N TYR A 314 -23.22 4.49 7.19
CA TYR A 314 -21.83 4.98 7.20
C TYR A 314 -21.72 6.34 6.54
N LEU A 315 -22.28 6.50 5.34
CA LEU A 315 -22.23 7.79 4.63
C LEU A 315 -22.90 8.90 5.44
N ARG A 316 -24.05 8.63 6.07
CA ARG A 316 -24.71 9.58 6.98
C ARG A 316 -23.79 9.99 8.14
N THR A 317 -23.19 9.01 8.83
CA THR A 317 -22.27 9.28 9.95
C THR A 317 -21.04 10.09 9.52
N LEU A 318 -20.52 9.82 8.32
CA LEU A 318 -19.40 10.56 7.73
C LEU A 318 -19.79 12.00 7.35
N ASP A 319 -21.01 12.21 6.87
CA ASP A 319 -21.55 13.55 6.56
C ASP A 319 -21.75 14.36 7.86
N GLU A 320 -22.37 13.77 8.88
CA GLU A 320 -22.63 14.40 10.18
C GLU A 320 -21.33 14.76 10.93
N SER A 321 -20.28 13.95 10.75
CA SER A 321 -18.97 14.15 11.41
C SER A 321 -17.96 14.89 10.54
N ARG A 322 -18.39 15.44 9.39
CA ARG A 322 -17.50 15.98 8.35
C ARG A 322 -16.47 16.97 8.88
N GLU A 323 -16.89 17.97 9.64
CA GLU A 323 -15.99 19.04 10.11
C GLU A 323 -14.88 18.49 11.00
N SER A 324 -15.23 17.57 11.90
CA SER A 324 -14.28 16.88 12.78
C SER A 324 -13.33 15.98 11.99
N ILE A 325 -13.87 15.23 11.01
CA ILE A 325 -13.06 14.34 10.16
C ILE A 325 -12.06 15.15 9.32
N LEU A 326 -12.52 16.25 8.71
CA LEU A 326 -11.67 17.10 7.89
C LEU A 326 -10.59 17.79 8.74
N ALA A 327 -10.96 18.37 9.89
CA ALA A 327 -10.01 19.04 10.78
C ALA A 327 -8.96 18.09 11.38
N ARG A 328 -9.36 16.85 11.68
CA ARG A 328 -8.48 15.88 12.36
C ARG A 328 -7.67 15.02 11.39
N TYR A 329 -8.20 14.74 10.21
CA TYR A 329 -7.65 13.74 9.29
C TYR A 329 -7.40 14.26 7.87
N GLY A 330 -7.83 15.49 7.54
CA GLY A 330 -7.62 16.07 6.21
C GLY A 330 -8.38 15.39 5.08
N VAL A 331 -9.43 14.63 5.40
CA VAL A 331 -10.26 13.89 4.44
C VAL A 331 -11.61 14.59 4.29
N ASP A 332 -12.01 14.98 3.07
CA ASP A 332 -13.36 15.52 2.85
C ASP A 332 -14.37 14.40 2.62
N THR A 333 -15.35 14.31 3.51
CA THR A 333 -16.45 13.34 3.42
C THR A 333 -17.70 13.92 2.75
N ARG A 334 -17.73 15.21 2.37
CA ARG A 334 -18.91 15.85 1.75
C ARG A 334 -19.43 15.11 0.52
N ARG A 335 -18.50 14.57 -0.27
CA ARG A 335 -18.78 13.81 -1.49
C ARG A 335 -18.50 12.33 -1.31
N ALA A 336 -18.49 11.85 -0.06
CA ALA A 336 -18.21 10.46 0.22
C ALA A 336 -19.18 9.58 -0.55
N SER A 337 -18.67 8.58 -1.25
CA SER A 337 -19.47 7.62 -2.01
C SER A 337 -19.04 6.22 -1.62
N ALA A 338 -19.78 5.22 -2.07
CA ALA A 338 -19.45 3.85 -1.72
C ALA A 338 -19.74 2.86 -2.84
N THR A 339 -19.00 1.76 -2.82
CA THR A 339 -19.24 0.57 -3.63
C THR A 339 -19.46 -0.60 -2.70
N VAL A 340 -20.61 -1.26 -2.83
CA VAL A 340 -20.89 -2.52 -2.15
C VAL A 340 -20.50 -3.66 -3.09
N VAL A 341 -19.51 -4.46 -2.70
CA VAL A 341 -19.11 -5.66 -3.42
C VAL A 341 -19.77 -6.85 -2.75
N ILE A 342 -20.72 -7.49 -3.43
CA ILE A 342 -21.58 -8.50 -2.83
C ILE A 342 -21.98 -9.59 -3.82
N GLY A 343 -21.80 -10.84 -3.40
CA GLY A 343 -22.27 -11.99 -4.16
C GLY A 343 -21.46 -12.28 -5.43
N HIS A 344 -21.67 -13.47 -5.99
CA HIS A 344 -21.17 -13.87 -7.28
C HIS A 344 -22.26 -14.70 -8.00
N PRO A 345 -22.54 -14.46 -9.30
CA PRO A 345 -23.66 -15.13 -9.98
C PRO A 345 -23.60 -16.65 -9.97
N GLN A 346 -22.40 -17.24 -9.95
CA GLN A 346 -22.21 -18.69 -9.81
C GLN A 346 -22.88 -19.32 -8.57
N TYR A 347 -23.12 -18.54 -7.52
CA TYR A 347 -23.77 -19.03 -6.29
C TYR A 347 -25.26 -18.77 -6.25
N VAL A 348 -25.81 -18.05 -7.23
CA VAL A 348 -27.23 -17.69 -7.22
C VAL A 348 -28.07 -18.91 -7.60
N SER A 349 -29.07 -19.19 -6.77
CA SER A 349 -29.99 -20.32 -6.95
C SER A 349 -31.11 -19.99 -7.96
N GLU A 350 -32.02 -20.92 -8.20
CA GLU A 350 -33.30 -20.69 -8.93
C GLU A 350 -33.18 -20.49 -10.46
N GLY A 351 -32.11 -20.98 -11.09
CA GLY A 351 -31.97 -20.93 -12.56
C GLY A 351 -31.84 -19.51 -13.12
N VAL A 352 -31.41 -18.56 -12.29
CA VAL A 352 -31.11 -17.19 -12.69
C VAL A 352 -29.76 -17.17 -13.41
N THR A 353 -29.74 -16.62 -14.62
CA THR A 353 -28.50 -16.50 -15.42
C THR A 353 -27.63 -15.34 -14.92
N PRO A 354 -26.30 -15.37 -15.14
CA PRO A 354 -25.41 -14.24 -14.81
C PRO A 354 -25.87 -12.92 -15.43
N GLN A 355 -26.35 -12.96 -16.68
CA GLN A 355 -26.91 -11.80 -17.37
C GLN A 355 -28.12 -11.20 -16.63
N GLN A 356 -29.03 -12.05 -16.16
CA GLN A 356 -30.19 -11.61 -15.37
C GLN A 356 -29.78 -10.99 -14.03
N VAL A 357 -28.73 -11.50 -13.38
CA VAL A 357 -28.17 -10.88 -12.17
C VAL A 357 -27.63 -9.49 -12.48
N ALA A 358 -26.81 -9.37 -13.54
CA ALA A 358 -26.25 -8.09 -13.98
C ALA A 358 -27.33 -7.06 -14.33
N ASP A 359 -28.38 -7.45 -15.06
CA ASP A 359 -29.47 -6.55 -15.45
C ASP A 359 -30.32 -6.12 -14.23
N THR A 360 -30.53 -7.02 -13.27
CA THR A 360 -31.23 -6.70 -12.02
C THR A 360 -30.44 -5.69 -11.18
N LEU A 361 -29.12 -5.88 -11.04
CA LEU A 361 -28.24 -4.93 -10.34
C LEU A 361 -28.14 -3.59 -11.08
N ARG A 362 -28.04 -3.59 -12.41
CA ARG A 362 -28.03 -2.35 -13.20
C ARG A 362 -29.30 -1.54 -12.97
N THR A 363 -30.46 -2.21 -13.00
CA THR A 363 -31.76 -1.58 -12.69
C THR A 363 -31.76 -1.01 -11.28
N TYR A 364 -31.24 -1.75 -10.30
CA TYR A 364 -31.14 -1.29 -8.93
C TYR A 364 -30.22 -0.07 -8.75
N ASN A 365 -29.07 -0.04 -9.44
CA ASN A 365 -28.14 1.08 -9.34
C ASN A 365 -28.67 2.38 -9.98
N THR A 366 -29.67 2.32 -10.88
CA THR A 366 -30.16 3.51 -11.61
C THR A 366 -30.69 4.65 -10.73
N HIS A 367 -31.15 4.35 -9.52
CA HIS A 367 -31.72 5.33 -8.60
C HIS A 367 -30.81 5.64 -7.39
N MET A 368 -29.63 5.03 -7.33
CA MET A 368 -28.68 5.23 -6.23
C MET A 368 -27.66 6.32 -6.60
N ALA A 369 -27.68 7.44 -5.87
CA ALA A 369 -26.85 8.60 -6.19
C ALA A 369 -25.39 8.50 -5.69
N ARG A 370 -25.14 7.79 -4.59
CA ARG A 370 -23.82 7.73 -3.91
C ARG A 370 -23.33 6.32 -3.62
N ILE A 371 -24.14 5.30 -3.91
CA ILE A 371 -23.83 3.90 -3.62
C ILE A 371 -23.98 3.10 -4.90
N GLU A 372 -22.94 2.40 -5.29
CA GLU A 372 -22.98 1.43 -6.37
C GLU A 372 -22.95 0.02 -5.79
N VAL A 373 -23.76 -0.91 -6.31
CA VAL A 373 -23.70 -2.32 -5.95
C VAL A 373 -23.17 -3.13 -7.12
N ILE A 374 -22.08 -3.87 -6.89
CA ILE A 374 -21.47 -4.76 -7.89
C ILE A 374 -21.27 -6.17 -7.32
N THR A 375 -21.15 -7.16 -8.20
CA THR A 375 -20.74 -8.51 -7.80
C THR A 375 -19.23 -8.67 -7.85
N TYR A 376 -18.71 -9.72 -7.21
CA TYR A 376 -17.31 -10.11 -7.39
C TYR A 376 -16.98 -10.48 -8.83
N GLU A 377 -17.94 -11.00 -9.61
CA GLU A 377 -17.74 -11.26 -11.04
C GLU A 377 -17.47 -9.95 -11.79
N THR A 378 -18.30 -8.93 -11.59
CA THR A 378 -18.12 -7.61 -12.21
C THR A 378 -16.79 -6.96 -11.81
N LEU A 379 -16.38 -7.10 -10.54
CA LEU A 379 -15.09 -6.59 -10.06
C LEU A 379 -13.92 -7.30 -10.75
N LEU A 380 -13.93 -8.63 -10.78
CA LEU A 380 -12.89 -9.45 -11.40
C LEU A 380 -12.76 -9.15 -12.89
N GLU A 381 -13.88 -9.14 -13.62
CA GLU A 381 -13.87 -8.83 -15.05
C GLU A 381 -13.36 -7.42 -15.36
N SER A 382 -13.73 -6.43 -14.55
CA SER A 382 -13.29 -5.05 -14.74
C SER A 382 -11.78 -4.92 -14.51
N ALA A 383 -11.26 -5.59 -13.48
CA ALA A 383 -9.84 -5.69 -13.22
C ALA A 383 -9.07 -6.39 -14.35
N GLU A 384 -9.61 -7.49 -14.90
CA GLU A 384 -9.02 -8.20 -16.03
C GLU A 384 -8.92 -7.32 -17.27
N ARG A 385 -10.00 -6.59 -17.59
CA ARG A 385 -10.01 -5.65 -18.71
C ARG A 385 -8.96 -4.55 -18.52
N MET A 386 -8.81 -4.01 -17.32
CA MET A 386 -7.78 -3.01 -17.04
C MET A 386 -6.37 -3.57 -17.25
N LEU A 387 -6.08 -4.78 -16.76
CA LEU A 387 -4.77 -5.41 -16.99
C LEU A 387 -4.51 -5.71 -18.47
N ALA A 388 -5.54 -6.10 -19.23
CA ALA A 388 -5.42 -6.35 -20.66
C ALA A 388 -5.08 -5.06 -21.43
N LEU A 389 -5.74 -3.94 -21.10
CA LEU A 389 -5.46 -2.63 -21.70
C LEU A 389 -4.03 -2.15 -21.40
N SER A 390 -3.58 -2.23 -20.15
CA SER A 390 -2.21 -1.87 -19.78
C SER A 390 -1.14 -2.76 -20.44
N SER A 391 -1.50 -4.00 -20.83
CA SER A 391 -0.58 -4.90 -21.55
C SER A 391 -0.50 -4.55 -23.05
N ALA A 392 -1.58 -4.01 -23.63
CA ALA A 392 -1.68 -3.67 -25.05
C ALA A 392 -1.01 -2.31 -25.38
N GLU A 393 -0.99 -1.36 -24.45
CA GLU A 393 -0.29 -0.08 -24.61
C GLU A 393 1.24 -0.20 -24.53
N GLN A 394 1.76 -1.38 -24.13
CA GLN A 394 3.19 -1.69 -24.02
C GLN A 394 3.72 -2.54 -25.18
N SER A 395 2.86 -2.92 -26.15
CA SER A 395 3.20 -3.66 -27.37
C SER A 395 3.19 -2.71 -28.57
#